data_AF-A0A7C5M7H0-F1
#
_entry.id   AF-A0A7C5M7H0-F1
#
_cell.length_a   1.000
_cell.length_b   1.000
_cell.length_c   1.000
_cell.angle_alpha   90.00
_cell.angle_beta   90.00
_cell.angle_gamma   90.00
#
_symmetry.space_group_name_H-M   'P 1'
#
loop_
_entity.id
_entity.type
_entity.pdbx_description
1 polymer ?
#
loop_
_entity_poly.entity_id
_entity_poly.type
_entity_poly.pdbx_seq_one_letter_code
_entity_poly.pdbx_strand_id
1 'polypeptide(L)'
;MKKRILLAGCMMIALLHVELTGSTNRPENPYAPELMMASSHEGDTPADANVSETWGAPPQDTIPLQDRTGNFLHDTSQNPFDLHDPAVVEQTVEYDPETGNYIITEKIGNDYFRPPTYMTFDEYLEYRARQQEQNYFQLLSGASGERGSTGRLDPLAKVDIGDQMIERLFGGTEVDIRPQGNIDLTFGVEFNNTLNPTLPERAQRQGGFDFDMAIQMNVDGKIGEKLKLNTNYN
;
A
#
# COMPACT_ATOMS: atom_id res chain seq x y z
N MET A 1 -38.83 -31.76 -24.59
CA MET A 1 -39.50 -31.22 -23.38
C MET A 1 -38.73 -29.99 -22.92
N LYS A 2 -39.32 -28.79 -22.97
CA LYS A 2 -38.74 -27.56 -22.41
C LYS A 2 -39.02 -27.53 -20.89
N LYS A 3 -38.00 -27.28 -20.06
CA LYS A 3 -38.18 -26.97 -18.62
C LYS A 3 -37.56 -25.61 -18.35
N ARG A 4 -38.37 -24.67 -17.85
CA ARG A 4 -37.95 -23.34 -17.39
C ARG A 4 -38.09 -23.31 -15.88
N ILE A 5 -37.05 -22.85 -15.17
CA ILE A 5 -37.07 -22.61 -13.72
C ILE A 5 -36.69 -21.14 -13.55
N LEU A 6 -37.62 -20.32 -13.06
CA LEU A 6 -37.40 -18.92 -12.70
C LEU A 6 -37.29 -18.82 -11.17
N LEU A 7 -36.23 -18.17 -10.69
CA LEU A 7 -36.06 -17.77 -9.30
C LEU A 7 -35.99 -16.24 -9.29
N ALA A 8 -37.06 -15.59 -8.82
CA ALA A 8 -37.11 -14.15 -8.60
C ALA A 8 -36.76 -13.87 -7.14
N GLY A 9 -35.67 -13.14 -6.90
CA GLY A 9 -35.24 -12.73 -5.57
C GLY A 9 -35.25 -11.20 -5.47
N CYS A 10 -36.14 -10.65 -4.64
CA CYS A 10 -36.13 -9.24 -4.24
C CYS A 10 -35.43 -9.14 -2.88
N MET A 11 -34.32 -8.40 -2.80
CA MET A 11 -33.51 -8.31 -1.58
C MET A 11 -33.46 -6.87 -1.07
N MET A 12 -34.04 -6.62 0.11
CA MET A 12 -33.89 -5.38 0.86
C MET A 12 -32.51 -5.31 1.53
N ILE A 13 -31.85 -4.16 1.42
CA ILE A 13 -30.53 -3.87 1.99
C ILE A 13 -30.69 -3.55 3.48
N ALA A 14 -30.01 -4.31 4.36
CA ALA A 14 -29.97 -4.08 5.80
C ALA A 14 -28.59 -3.55 6.25
N LEU A 15 -28.60 -2.57 7.16
CA LEU A 15 -27.43 -1.98 7.83
C LEU A 15 -26.62 -3.04 8.61
N LEU A 16 -25.29 -3.03 8.49
CA LEU A 16 -24.39 -3.90 9.25
C LEU A 16 -23.53 -3.07 10.23
N HIS A 17 -23.66 -3.36 11.54
CA HIS A 17 -22.75 -2.89 12.61
C HIS A 17 -21.82 -4.04 13.02
N VAL A 18 -20.53 -3.77 13.24
CA VAL A 18 -19.53 -4.77 13.68
C VAL A 18 -18.74 -4.22 14.87
N GLU A 19 -18.76 -4.94 16.00
CA GLU A 19 -17.88 -4.73 17.16
C GLU A 19 -16.74 -5.75 17.16
N LEU A 20 -15.53 -5.31 17.51
CA LEU A 20 -14.31 -6.11 17.55
C LEU A 20 -13.96 -6.48 19.00
N THR A 21 -13.85 -7.77 19.30
CA THR A 21 -13.24 -8.26 20.56
C THR A 21 -12.01 -9.09 20.22
N GLY A 22 -10.83 -8.65 20.67
CA GLY A 22 -9.55 -9.31 20.43
C GLY A 22 -9.15 -10.25 21.57
N SER A 23 -8.80 -11.49 21.24
CA SER A 23 -8.19 -12.48 22.14
C SER A 23 -6.71 -12.63 21.79
N THR A 24 -5.82 -12.40 22.75
CA THR A 24 -4.36 -12.53 22.57
C THR A 24 -3.90 -13.93 22.96
N ASN A 25 -3.28 -14.68 22.03
CA ASN A 25 -2.43 -15.82 22.36
C ASN A 25 -1.25 -15.86 21.38
N ARG A 26 -0.03 -15.75 21.93
CA ARG A 26 1.25 -15.69 21.23
C ARG A 26 1.93 -17.05 21.32
N PRO A 27 2.31 -17.72 20.22
CA PRO A 27 3.12 -18.94 20.29
C PRO A 27 4.61 -18.61 20.49
N GLU A 28 5.27 -19.42 21.31
CA GLU A 28 6.70 -19.33 21.69
C GLU A 28 7.63 -19.85 20.58
N ASN A 29 8.82 -19.25 20.46
CA ASN A 29 9.82 -19.53 19.43
C ASN A 29 10.79 -20.66 19.87
N PRO A 30 10.92 -21.77 19.10
CA PRO A 30 11.68 -22.96 19.51
C PRO A 30 13.16 -22.99 19.08
N TYR A 31 13.75 -21.91 18.57
CA TYR A 31 15.17 -21.90 18.17
C TYR A 31 16.02 -20.95 19.02
N ALA A 32 16.55 -21.48 20.12
CA ALA A 32 17.68 -20.90 20.85
C ALA A 32 18.87 -21.89 20.79
N PRO A 33 20.06 -21.49 20.31
CA PRO A 33 21.21 -22.39 20.30
C PRO A 33 21.87 -22.48 21.69
N GLU A 34 22.16 -23.72 22.07
CA GLU A 34 22.77 -24.13 23.34
C GLU A 34 24.28 -23.77 23.38
N LEU A 35 24.70 -23.02 24.39
CA LEU A 35 26.11 -22.67 24.62
C LEU A 35 26.88 -23.91 25.12
N MET A 36 27.66 -24.55 24.24
CA MET A 36 28.61 -25.58 24.65
C MET A 36 29.87 -24.95 25.28
N MET A 37 30.12 -25.28 26.54
CA MET A 37 31.35 -24.96 27.25
C MET A 37 32.50 -25.83 26.76
N ALA A 38 33.63 -25.22 26.38
CA ALA A 38 34.89 -25.93 26.17
C ALA A 38 35.81 -25.71 27.39
N SER A 39 36.19 -26.82 28.00
CA SER A 39 37.08 -26.95 29.15
C SER A 39 38.52 -26.55 28.85
N SER A 40 39.15 -25.90 29.82
CA SER A 40 40.58 -25.57 29.89
C SER A 40 41.49 -26.80 29.93
N HIS A 41 42.53 -26.82 29.10
CA HIS A 41 43.74 -27.61 29.36
C HIS A 41 44.97 -26.77 29.02
N GLU A 42 45.78 -26.45 30.03
CA GLU A 42 47.09 -25.81 29.91
C GLU A 42 48.16 -26.86 29.56
N GLY A 43 49.24 -26.42 28.88
CA GLY A 43 50.46 -27.20 28.67
C GLY A 43 51.39 -26.68 27.56
N ASP A 44 52.40 -25.91 27.98
CA ASP A 44 53.78 -25.74 27.48
C ASP A 44 54.12 -25.36 26.01
N THR A 45 54.88 -24.28 25.87
CA THR A 45 55.66 -23.83 24.69
C THR A 45 57.02 -24.59 24.57
N PRO A 46 57.65 -24.72 23.38
CA PRO A 46 58.46 -23.62 22.84
C PRO A 46 58.58 -23.50 21.29
N ALA A 47 59.26 -22.43 20.90
CA ALA A 47 59.45 -21.80 19.59
C ALA A 47 60.09 -22.62 18.46
N ASP A 48 59.49 -22.54 17.26
CA ASP A 48 60.14 -22.30 15.95
C ASP A 48 59.17 -22.51 14.75
N ALA A 49 58.96 -21.46 13.94
CA ALA A 49 58.81 -21.50 12.48
C ALA A 49 58.20 -20.19 11.99
N ASN A 50 58.98 -19.51 11.16
CA ASN A 50 58.60 -18.33 10.41
C ASN A 50 57.64 -18.77 9.28
N VAL A 51 56.33 -18.54 9.43
CA VAL A 51 55.35 -18.76 8.34
C VAL A 51 54.76 -17.41 7.96
N SER A 52 55.33 -16.80 6.92
CA SER A 52 54.74 -15.65 6.26
C SER A 52 53.57 -16.13 5.40
N GLU A 53 52.40 -16.32 6.01
CA GLU A 53 51.16 -16.57 5.29
C GLU A 53 50.60 -15.23 4.79
N THR A 54 50.72 -14.98 3.48
CA THR A 54 49.96 -13.93 2.81
C THR A 54 48.49 -14.35 2.78
N TRP A 55 47.74 -13.93 3.80
CA TRP A 55 46.29 -14.04 3.84
C TRP A 55 45.68 -13.15 2.75
N GLY A 56 45.15 -13.76 1.69
CA GLY A 56 44.24 -13.07 0.78
C GLY A 56 43.02 -12.57 1.55
N ALA A 57 42.61 -11.33 1.30
CA ALA A 57 41.51 -10.71 2.04
C ALA A 57 40.23 -11.58 1.97
N PRO A 58 39.51 -11.76 3.09
CA PRO A 58 38.30 -12.56 3.12
C PRO A 58 37.24 -11.97 2.16
N PRO A 59 36.38 -12.82 1.56
CA PRO A 59 35.28 -12.33 0.74
C PRO A 59 34.39 -11.40 1.55
N GLN A 60 34.09 -10.23 0.98
CA GLN A 60 33.33 -9.18 1.66
C GLN A 60 31.85 -9.58 1.76
N ASP A 61 31.42 -9.96 2.97
CA ASP A 61 30.07 -10.42 3.32
C ASP A 61 29.04 -9.26 3.43
N THR A 62 29.50 -8.01 3.40
CA THR A 62 28.63 -6.83 3.55
C THR A 62 29.01 -5.77 2.54
N ILE A 63 28.02 -5.32 1.76
CA ILE A 63 28.17 -4.18 0.86
C ILE A 63 28.50 -2.97 1.74
N PRO A 64 29.64 -2.27 1.53
CA PRO A 64 29.99 -1.11 2.33
C PRO A 64 28.96 0.00 2.10
N LEU A 65 28.43 0.56 3.20
CA LEU A 65 27.59 1.75 3.16
C LEU A 65 28.43 2.90 2.59
N GLN A 66 27.88 3.62 1.62
CA GLN A 66 28.51 4.79 1.03
C GLN A 66 27.79 6.04 1.52
N ASP A 67 28.47 6.83 2.36
CA ASP A 67 27.92 8.10 2.81
C ASP A 67 27.91 9.11 1.64
N ARG A 68 26.78 9.81 1.49
CA ARG A 68 26.61 10.91 0.55
C ARG A 68 27.46 12.09 0.99
N THR A 69 28.22 12.75 0.10
CA THR A 69 29.03 13.91 0.51
C THR A 69 28.44 15.25 0.07
N GLY A 70 27.63 15.24 -0.98
CA GLY A 70 26.99 16.40 -1.57
C GLY A 70 25.64 16.76 -0.96
N ASN A 71 24.88 17.56 -1.70
CA ASN A 71 23.53 17.98 -1.31
C ASN A 71 22.49 16.89 -1.62
N PHE A 72 21.31 16.97 -1.02
CA PHE A 72 20.31 15.90 -1.11
C PHE A 72 19.67 15.79 -2.52
N LEU A 73 19.81 16.79 -3.39
CA LEU A 73 19.24 16.74 -4.74
C LEU A 73 20.12 16.00 -5.74
N HIS A 74 21.43 16.27 -5.71
CA HIS A 74 22.34 15.83 -6.76
C HIS A 74 23.14 14.59 -6.40
N ASP A 75 23.24 14.25 -5.11
CA ASP A 75 24.04 13.12 -4.63
C ASP A 75 23.13 12.05 -3.99
N THR A 76 22.01 11.73 -4.63
CA THR A 76 21.13 10.65 -4.13
C THR A 76 21.76 9.28 -4.39
N SER A 77 21.87 8.46 -3.33
CA SER A 77 22.30 7.07 -3.47
C SER A 77 21.27 6.30 -4.30
N GLN A 78 21.68 5.80 -5.47
CA GLN A 78 20.83 4.99 -6.35
C GLN A 78 20.79 3.51 -5.94
N ASN A 79 21.45 3.15 -4.83
CA ASN A 79 21.53 1.78 -4.39
C ASN A 79 20.24 1.37 -3.66
N PRO A 80 19.47 0.40 -4.18
CA PRO A 80 18.21 -0.04 -3.56
C PRO A 80 18.41 -0.78 -2.22
N PHE A 81 19.65 -1.16 -1.90
CA PHE A 81 20.02 -1.81 -0.63
C PHE A 81 20.63 -0.83 0.38
N ASP A 82 20.77 0.44 0.01
CA ASP A 82 21.25 1.47 0.93
C ASP A 82 20.16 1.84 1.94
N LEU A 83 20.57 2.15 3.16
CA LEU A 83 19.65 2.57 4.20
C LEU A 83 19.30 4.05 3.97
N HIS A 84 18.05 4.40 4.26
CA HIS A 84 17.65 5.80 4.23
C HIS A 84 18.39 6.59 5.32
N ASP A 85 18.53 7.90 5.12
CA ASP A 85 19.11 8.79 6.12
C ASP A 85 18.43 8.56 7.49
N PRO A 86 19.21 8.46 8.58
CA PRO A 86 18.65 8.16 9.89
C PRO A 86 17.72 9.29 10.37
N ALA A 87 16.71 8.94 11.17
CA ALA A 87 15.71 9.89 11.65
C ALA A 87 16.25 11.08 12.47
N VAL A 88 17.54 11.05 12.85
CA VAL A 88 18.23 12.16 13.52
C VAL A 88 18.58 13.30 12.56
N VAL A 89 18.59 13.05 11.25
CA VAL A 89 18.81 14.07 10.22
C VAL A 89 17.47 14.76 9.94
N GLU A 90 17.35 16.01 10.36
CA GLU A 90 16.15 16.82 10.16
C GLU A 90 16.29 17.66 8.89
N GLN A 91 15.37 17.48 7.95
CA GLN A 91 15.23 18.32 6.75
C GLN A 91 14.24 19.44 7.00
N THR A 92 14.70 20.69 6.86
CA THR A 92 13.88 21.90 7.01
C THR A 92 13.85 22.69 5.71
N VAL A 93 12.69 23.25 5.39
CA VAL A 93 12.47 24.05 4.17
C VAL A 93 12.12 25.48 4.58
N GLU A 94 12.89 26.44 4.09
CA GLU A 94 12.69 27.87 4.32
C GLU A 94 12.49 28.60 2.99
N TYR A 95 11.57 29.55 2.95
CA TYR A 95 11.33 30.38 1.76
C TYR A 95 12.05 31.72 1.90
N ASP A 96 12.90 32.04 0.93
CA ASP A 96 13.56 33.34 0.84
C ASP A 96 12.77 34.28 -0.09
N PRO A 97 12.12 35.33 0.44
CA PRO A 97 11.33 36.26 -0.36
C PRO A 97 12.16 37.20 -1.23
N GLU A 98 13.46 37.39 -0.97
CA GLU A 98 14.31 38.27 -1.77
C GLU A 98 14.72 37.60 -3.08
N THR A 99 15.12 36.33 -2.99
CA THR A 99 15.54 35.54 -4.15
C THR A 99 14.42 34.72 -4.77
N GLY A 100 13.30 34.53 -4.07
CA GLY A 100 12.16 33.71 -4.50
C GLY A 100 12.43 32.20 -4.43
N ASN A 101 13.51 31.78 -3.79
CA ASN A 101 13.96 30.40 -3.73
C ASN A 101 13.55 29.71 -2.43
N TYR A 102 13.42 28.39 -2.50
CA TYR A 102 13.26 27.50 -1.37
C TYR A 102 14.63 26.96 -0.97
N ILE A 103 15.02 27.18 0.28
CA ILE A 103 16.27 26.75 0.88
C ILE A 103 15.99 25.53 1.73
N ILE A 104 16.56 24.39 1.34
CA ILE A 104 16.40 23.12 2.05
C ILE A 104 17.69 22.86 2.81
N THR A 105 17.59 22.74 4.14
CA THR A 105 18.74 22.55 5.04
C THR A 105 18.60 21.26 5.84
N GLU A 106 19.72 20.55 5.98
CA GLU A 106 19.83 19.29 6.71
C GLU A 106 20.60 19.54 8.00
N LYS A 107 19.98 19.25 9.15
CA LYS A 107 20.57 19.49 10.47
C LYS A 107 20.60 18.21 11.29
N ILE A 108 21.64 18.08 12.11
CA ILE A 108 21.73 17.08 13.18
C ILE A 108 21.81 17.87 14.48
N GLY A 109 20.70 17.92 15.22
CA GLY A 109 20.56 18.82 16.37
C GLY A 109 20.69 20.28 15.96
N ASN A 110 21.83 20.91 16.29
CA ASN A 110 22.10 22.32 15.99
C ASN A 110 23.11 22.53 14.85
N ASP A 111 23.76 21.46 14.39
CA ASP A 111 24.82 21.54 13.39
C ASP A 111 24.28 21.20 12.00
N TYR A 112 24.75 21.95 10.98
CA TYR A 112 24.43 21.68 9.59
C TYR A 112 25.17 20.42 9.13
N PHE A 113 24.42 19.41 8.69
CA PHE A 113 24.98 18.14 8.24
C PHE A 113 25.61 18.26 6.85
N ARG A 114 24.97 19.02 5.94
CA ARG A 114 25.34 19.15 4.53
C ARG A 114 25.07 20.57 4.00
N PRO A 115 25.68 20.96 2.86
CA PRO A 115 25.38 22.24 2.24
C PRO A 115 23.89 22.36 1.89
N PRO A 116 23.28 23.55 2.08
CA PRO A 116 21.89 23.77 1.75
C PRO A 116 21.68 23.64 0.24
N THR A 117 20.46 23.27 -0.15
CA THR A 117 20.08 23.28 -1.57
C THR A 117 19.03 24.34 -1.83
N TYR A 118 19.17 24.99 -2.98
CA TYR A 118 18.29 26.04 -3.43
C TYR A 118 17.45 25.50 -4.58
N MET A 119 16.14 25.69 -4.49
CA MET A 119 15.20 25.37 -5.57
C MET A 119 14.39 26.62 -5.90
N THR A 120 14.10 26.82 -7.17
CA THR A 120 13.05 27.75 -7.58
C THR A 120 11.68 27.22 -7.15
N PHE A 121 10.65 28.08 -7.17
CA PHE A 121 9.29 27.66 -6.84
C PHE A 121 8.80 26.49 -7.71
N ASP A 122 9.05 26.54 -9.02
CA ASP A 122 8.60 25.50 -9.96
C ASP A 122 9.32 24.17 -9.70
N GLU A 123 10.64 24.20 -9.46
CA GLU A 123 11.41 23.01 -9.11
C GLU A 123 10.96 22.38 -7.78
N TYR A 124 10.66 23.22 -6.79
CA TYR A 124 10.14 22.75 -5.52
C TYR A 124 8.76 22.11 -5.67
N LEU A 125 7.89 22.70 -6.49
CA LEU A 125 6.56 22.15 -6.76
C LEU A 125 6.65 20.79 -7.44
N GLU A 126 7.51 20.64 -8.44
CA GLU A 126 7.74 19.37 -9.12
C GLU A 126 8.32 18.32 -8.17
N TYR A 127 9.30 18.71 -7.35
CA TYR A 127 9.89 17.84 -6.33
C TYR A 127 8.82 17.33 -5.36
N ARG A 128 7.95 18.21 -4.85
CA ARG A 128 6.86 17.84 -3.94
C ARG A 128 5.83 16.94 -4.60
N ALA A 129 5.49 17.20 -5.87
CA ALA A 129 4.57 16.34 -6.62
C ALA A 129 5.13 14.91 -6.76
N ARG A 130 6.42 14.79 -7.10
CA ARG A 130 7.09 13.48 -7.22
C ARG A 130 7.13 12.72 -5.89
N GLN A 131 7.40 13.41 -4.78
CA GLN A 131 7.37 12.82 -3.44
C GLN A 131 5.96 12.34 -3.07
N GLN A 132 4.92 13.12 -3.38
CA GLN A 132 3.52 12.71 -3.14
C GLN A 132 3.12 11.49 -3.97
N GLU A 133 3.53 11.43 -5.23
CA GLU A 133 3.30 10.29 -6.10
C GLU A 133 3.96 9.01 -5.55
N GLN A 134 5.24 9.10 -5.14
CA GLN A 134 5.95 7.98 -4.52
C GLN A 134 5.24 7.50 -3.24
N ASN A 135 4.87 8.43 -2.36
CA ASN A 135 4.12 8.11 -1.14
C ASN A 135 2.77 7.46 -1.43
N TYR A 136 2.06 7.94 -2.46
CA TYR A 136 0.79 7.37 -2.91
C TYR A 136 0.95 5.92 -3.39
N PHE A 137 1.97 5.63 -4.20
CA PHE A 137 2.24 4.26 -4.64
C PHE A 137 2.76 3.35 -3.52
N GLN A 138 3.52 3.87 -2.56
CA GLN A 138 3.92 3.13 -1.36
C GLN A 138 2.71 2.75 -0.48
N LEU A 139 1.72 3.63 -0.40
CA LEU A 139 0.45 3.35 0.28
C LEU A 139 -0.33 2.24 -0.45
N LEU A 140 -0.44 2.33 -1.78
CA LEU A 140 -1.12 1.33 -2.61
C LEU A 140 -0.44 -0.05 -2.54
N SER A 141 0.89 -0.10 -2.51
CA SER A 141 1.65 -1.35 -2.41
C SER A 141 1.53 -2.01 -1.04
N GLY A 142 0.97 -1.30 -0.05
CA GLY A 142 0.83 -1.78 1.31
C GLY A 142 2.13 -1.83 2.10
N ALA A 143 3.22 -1.28 1.55
CA ALA A 143 4.52 -1.23 2.22
C ALA A 143 4.48 -0.38 3.50
N SER A 144 3.63 0.64 3.53
CA SER A 144 3.41 1.48 4.71
C SER A 144 2.25 0.99 5.59
N GLY A 145 1.42 0.05 5.13
CA GLY A 145 0.12 -0.36 5.69
C GLY A 145 0.17 -0.95 7.11
N GLU A 146 -0.53 -0.36 8.09
CA GLU A 146 -0.98 -1.14 9.24
C GLU A 146 -1.94 -2.20 8.70
N ARG A 147 -1.65 -3.48 9.00
CA ARG A 147 -2.53 -4.58 8.60
C ARG A 147 -3.87 -4.35 9.28
N GLY A 148 -4.91 -4.05 8.50
CA GLY A 148 -6.27 -3.98 9.02
C GLY A 148 -6.64 -5.28 9.73
N SER A 149 -7.66 -5.24 10.60
CA SER A 149 -8.10 -6.38 11.43
C SER A 149 -8.41 -7.67 10.65
N THR A 150 -8.58 -7.59 9.32
CA THR A 150 -8.85 -8.73 8.41
C THR A 150 -7.61 -9.26 7.70
N GLY A 151 -6.42 -8.72 7.99
CA GLY A 151 -5.16 -9.08 7.33
C GLY A 151 -5.05 -8.59 5.88
N ARG A 152 -6.06 -7.88 5.36
CA ARG A 152 -6.06 -7.28 4.03
C ARG A 152 -5.53 -5.84 4.15
N LEU A 153 -4.65 -5.49 3.22
CA LEU A 153 -4.16 -4.13 3.05
C LEU A 153 -5.36 -3.28 2.60
N ASP A 154 -5.81 -2.37 3.47
CA ASP A 154 -6.77 -1.34 3.11
C ASP A 154 -6.00 -0.05 2.79
N PRO A 155 -5.77 0.28 1.50
CA PRO A 155 -5.04 1.48 1.13
C PRO A 155 -5.79 2.76 1.48
N LEU A 156 -7.10 2.71 1.80
CA LEU A 156 -7.91 3.88 2.18
C LEU A 156 -7.79 4.23 3.66
N ALA A 157 -7.44 3.29 4.53
CA ALA A 157 -7.40 3.50 5.98
C ALA A 157 -6.34 4.52 6.46
N LYS A 158 -5.31 4.80 5.65
CA LYS A 158 -4.29 5.83 5.94
C LYS A 158 -4.48 7.13 5.19
N VAL A 159 -5.45 7.22 4.28
CA VAL A 159 -5.81 8.48 3.64
C VAL A 159 -6.68 9.25 4.64
N ASP A 160 -6.08 9.60 5.76
CA ASP A 160 -6.63 10.55 6.72
C ASP A 160 -6.45 11.94 6.10
N ILE A 161 -7.28 12.26 5.11
CA ILE A 161 -7.43 13.63 4.64
C ILE A 161 -8.06 14.34 5.83
N GLY A 162 -7.20 14.86 6.72
CA GLY A 162 -7.61 15.28 8.05
C GLY A 162 -8.92 16.06 7.98
N ASP A 163 -9.88 15.67 8.82
CA ASP A 163 -11.26 16.16 8.84
C ASP A 163 -11.37 17.69 8.63
N GLN A 164 -10.37 18.43 9.11
CA GLN A 164 -10.21 19.87 8.95
C GLN A 164 -10.12 20.37 7.49
N MET A 165 -9.47 19.64 6.57
CA MET A 165 -9.43 20.01 5.15
C MET A 165 -10.77 19.75 4.47
N ILE A 166 -11.41 18.61 4.74
CA ILE A 166 -12.73 18.27 4.21
C ILE A 166 -13.78 19.24 4.75
N GLU A 167 -13.73 19.58 6.04
CA GLU A 167 -14.59 20.57 6.67
C GLU A 167 -14.47 21.95 6.01
N ARG A 168 -13.25 22.41 5.73
CA ARG A 168 -13.01 23.71 5.05
C ARG A 168 -13.49 23.72 3.61
N LEU A 169 -13.40 22.61 2.89
CA LEU A 169 -13.77 22.52 1.48
C LEU A 169 -15.27 22.23 1.28
N PHE A 170 -15.88 21.43 2.15
CA PHE A 170 -17.24 20.92 2.00
C PHE A 170 -18.22 21.40 3.07
N GLY A 171 -17.76 22.16 4.06
CA GLY A 171 -18.61 22.73 5.12
C GLY A 171 -19.07 21.70 6.16
N GLY A 172 -18.33 20.60 6.30
CA GLY A 172 -18.62 19.50 7.23
C GLY A 172 -18.15 18.16 6.68
N THR A 173 -17.98 17.17 7.55
CA THR A 173 -17.51 15.81 7.21
C THR A 173 -18.65 14.79 7.05
N GLU A 174 -19.89 15.20 7.31
CA GLU A 174 -21.06 14.31 7.23
C GLU A 174 -21.30 13.85 5.79
N VAL A 175 -21.42 12.54 5.58
CA VAL A 175 -21.68 11.92 4.28
C VAL A 175 -23.03 11.22 4.30
N ASP A 176 -24.04 11.81 3.66
CA ASP A 176 -25.40 11.26 3.53
C ASP A 176 -25.61 10.73 2.11
N ILE A 177 -25.63 9.41 1.94
CA ILE A 177 -25.88 8.75 0.64
C ILE A 177 -27.20 7.98 0.70
N ARG A 178 -28.14 8.36 -0.15
CA ARG A 178 -29.49 7.80 -0.22
C ARG A 178 -29.73 7.16 -1.59
N PRO A 179 -29.42 5.86 -1.75
CA PRO A 179 -29.80 5.11 -2.95
C PRO A 179 -31.30 4.79 -2.91
N GLN A 180 -31.98 4.96 -4.03
CA GLN A 180 -33.40 4.69 -4.23
C GLN A 180 -33.60 4.03 -5.58
N GLY A 181 -34.37 2.95 -5.64
CA GLY A 181 -34.60 2.27 -6.91
C GLY A 181 -34.93 0.80 -6.76
N ASN A 182 -34.99 0.12 -7.89
CA ASN A 182 -35.25 -1.31 -7.96
C ASN A 182 -34.13 -1.99 -8.75
N ILE A 183 -33.82 -3.22 -8.34
CA ILE A 183 -32.86 -4.08 -9.00
C ILE A 183 -33.57 -5.39 -9.27
N ASP A 184 -33.78 -5.69 -10.54
CA ASP A 184 -34.36 -6.94 -11.00
C ASP A 184 -33.26 -7.80 -11.62
N LEU A 185 -33.04 -8.98 -11.02
CA LEU A 185 -32.06 -9.96 -11.48
C LEU A 185 -32.80 -11.21 -11.96
N THR A 186 -32.66 -11.53 -13.24
CA THR A 186 -33.24 -12.74 -13.83
C THR A 186 -32.14 -13.72 -14.19
N PHE A 187 -32.24 -14.92 -13.64
CA PHE A 187 -31.33 -16.03 -13.91
C PHE A 187 -32.10 -17.16 -14.61
N GLY A 188 -31.55 -17.65 -15.71
CA GLY A 188 -32.10 -18.75 -16.50
C GLY A 188 -31.01 -19.71 -16.96
N VAL A 189 -31.39 -20.96 -17.16
CA VAL A 189 -30.55 -21.94 -17.85
C VAL A 189 -31.38 -22.58 -18.95
N GLU A 190 -30.90 -22.49 -20.18
CA GLU A 190 -31.52 -23.15 -21.32
C GLU A 190 -30.69 -24.35 -21.73
N PHE A 191 -31.34 -25.50 -21.88
CA PHE A 191 -30.75 -26.71 -22.44
C PHE A 191 -31.62 -27.20 -23.59
N ASN A 192 -31.02 -27.30 -24.78
CA ASN A 192 -31.63 -27.84 -25.96
C ASN A 192 -30.87 -29.11 -26.39
N ASN A 193 -31.62 -30.16 -26.77
CA ASN A 193 -31.06 -31.39 -27.30
C ASN A 193 -31.72 -31.71 -28.64
N THR A 194 -30.95 -31.60 -29.72
CA THR A 194 -31.38 -31.81 -31.10
C THR A 194 -31.04 -33.23 -31.54
N LEU A 195 -32.06 -34.05 -31.81
CA LEU A 195 -31.90 -35.46 -32.22
C LEU A 195 -31.57 -35.63 -33.71
N ASN A 196 -30.79 -34.73 -34.29
CA ASN A 196 -30.39 -34.83 -35.68
C ASN A 196 -29.10 -35.66 -35.80
N PRO A 197 -29.15 -36.90 -36.31
CA PRO A 197 -28.00 -37.79 -36.37
C PRO A 197 -26.93 -37.35 -37.37
N THR A 198 -27.20 -36.36 -38.23
CA THR A 198 -26.19 -35.79 -39.13
C THR A 198 -25.28 -34.78 -38.43
N LEU A 199 -25.65 -34.33 -37.22
CA LEU A 199 -24.82 -33.48 -36.37
C LEU A 199 -24.01 -34.34 -35.38
N PRO A 200 -22.75 -34.01 -35.10
CA PRO A 200 -21.98 -34.68 -34.04
C PRO A 200 -22.62 -34.45 -32.67
N GLU A 201 -22.54 -35.42 -31.75
CA GLU A 201 -23.24 -35.41 -30.45
C GLU A 201 -22.98 -34.15 -29.61
N ARG A 202 -21.78 -33.56 -29.71
CA ARG A 202 -21.45 -32.28 -29.05
C ARG A 202 -22.26 -31.09 -29.57
N ALA A 203 -22.67 -31.12 -30.83
CA ALA A 203 -23.49 -30.08 -31.47
C ALA A 203 -25.00 -30.38 -31.33
N GLN A 204 -25.36 -31.60 -30.91
CA GLN A 204 -26.74 -31.97 -30.58
C GLN A 204 -27.16 -31.38 -29.23
N ARG A 205 -26.24 -31.31 -28.26
CA ARG A 205 -26.47 -30.75 -26.93
C ARG A 205 -25.99 -29.30 -26.86
N GLN A 206 -26.91 -28.35 -26.82
CA GLN A 206 -26.59 -26.94 -26.64
C GLN A 206 -27.17 -26.45 -25.31
N GLY A 207 -26.35 -25.81 -24.51
CA GLY A 207 -26.75 -25.22 -23.24
C GLY A 207 -26.26 -23.78 -23.15
N GLY A 208 -27.01 -22.94 -22.46
CA GLY A 208 -26.67 -21.54 -22.22
C GLY A 208 -27.12 -21.10 -20.84
N PHE A 209 -26.29 -20.31 -20.17
CA PHE A 209 -26.70 -19.53 -19.02
C PHE A 209 -27.24 -18.20 -19.53
N ASP A 210 -28.46 -17.87 -19.10
CA ASP A 210 -29.15 -16.63 -19.42
C ASP A 210 -29.18 -15.76 -18.16
N PHE A 211 -28.64 -14.56 -18.27
CA PHE A 211 -28.54 -13.62 -17.16
C PHE A 211 -28.93 -12.25 -17.65
N ASP A 212 -29.98 -11.72 -17.06
CA ASP A 212 -30.52 -10.39 -17.36
C ASP A 212 -30.57 -9.57 -16.07
N MET A 213 -30.03 -8.35 -16.13
CA MET A 213 -30.04 -7.39 -15.04
C MET A 213 -30.75 -6.13 -15.49
N ALA A 214 -31.84 -5.79 -14.81
CA ALA A 214 -32.49 -4.50 -14.96
C ALA A 214 -32.29 -3.70 -13.67
N ILE A 215 -31.40 -2.70 -13.72
CA ILE A 215 -31.10 -1.82 -12.59
C ILE A 215 -31.70 -0.46 -12.90
N GLN A 216 -32.64 -0.02 -12.06
CA GLN A 216 -33.19 1.32 -12.12
C GLN A 216 -32.91 2.01 -10.79
N MET A 217 -31.86 2.82 -10.72
CA MET A 217 -31.37 3.39 -9.47
C MET A 217 -31.13 4.90 -9.60
N ASN A 218 -31.58 5.64 -8.59
CA ASN A 218 -31.25 7.03 -8.32
C ASN A 218 -30.46 7.09 -7.03
N VAL A 219 -29.36 7.82 -7.03
CA VAL A 219 -28.52 8.04 -5.85
C VAL A 219 -28.44 9.54 -5.59
N ASP A 220 -28.93 9.95 -4.42
CA ASP A 220 -28.73 11.28 -3.89
C ASP A 220 -27.67 11.24 -2.80
N GLY A 221 -26.52 11.83 -3.05
CA GLY A 221 -25.42 11.99 -2.10
C GLY A 221 -25.27 13.44 -1.65
N LYS A 222 -24.99 13.65 -0.37
CA LYS A 222 -24.55 14.95 0.18
C LYS A 222 -23.27 14.73 0.97
N ILE A 223 -22.29 15.58 0.73
CA ILE A 223 -21.04 15.61 1.51
C ILE A 223 -20.96 17.01 2.12
N GLY A 224 -21.02 17.07 3.45
CA GLY A 224 -21.12 18.30 4.21
C GLY A 224 -22.32 19.16 3.76
N GLU A 225 -22.12 20.48 3.71
CA GLU A 225 -23.13 21.45 3.28
C GLU A 225 -23.03 21.82 1.79
N LYS A 226 -21.85 21.62 1.18
CA LYS A 226 -21.50 22.26 -0.10
C LYS A 226 -21.58 21.35 -1.31
N LEU A 227 -21.45 20.03 -1.16
CA LEU A 227 -21.47 19.10 -2.29
C LEU A 227 -22.75 18.27 -2.30
N LYS A 228 -23.50 18.37 -3.40
CA LYS A 228 -24.69 17.57 -3.66
C LYS A 228 -24.48 16.81 -4.95
N LEU A 229 -24.60 15.50 -4.88
CA LEU A 229 -24.46 14.58 -5.99
C LEU A 229 -25.83 13.97 -6.24
N ASN A 230 -26.29 14.04 -7.48
CA ASN A 230 -27.44 13.28 -7.94
C ASN A 230 -26.97 12.45 -9.14
N THR A 231 -27.10 11.14 -9.04
CA THR A 231 -26.72 10.21 -10.11
C THR A 231 -27.88 9.29 -10.40
N ASN A 232 -28.20 9.13 -11.67
CA ASN A 232 -29.24 8.22 -12.15
C ASN A 232 -28.58 7.15 -13.02
N TYR A 233 -28.96 5.88 -12.81
CA TYR A 233 -28.53 4.72 -13.56
C TYR A 233 -29.75 3.93 -14.03
N ASN A 234 -29.80 3.66 -15.34
CA ASN A 234 -30.86 2.93 -16.03
C ASN A 234 -30.27 1.89 -16.97
#